data_AF-A0A949YKU8-F1
#
_entry.id   AF-A0A949YKU8-F1
#
_cell.length_a   1.000
_cell.length_b   1.000
_cell.length_c   1.000
_cell.angle_alpha   90.00
_cell.angle_beta   90.00
_cell.angle_gamma   90.00
#
_symmetry.space_group_name_H-M   'P 1'
#
loop_
_entity.id
_entity.type
_entity.pdbx_description
1 polymer ?
#
loop_
_entity_poly.entity_id
_entity_poly.type
_entity_poly.pdbx_seq_one_letter_code
_entity_poly.pdbx_strand_id
1 'polypeptide(L)'
;MLILMRMASDIATCMYYTGLDPFTGQEVYVARHLRDRKLQRALLQFFKPENYFEVRKALLAAGRHDLIGPGCDALISSQPPQAALQARMAKARSELTGGQYVHTIAKPGTKTPRATALQRGPGSGYRPHRKTARRRPH
;
A
#
# COMPACT_ATOMS: atom_id res chain seq x y z
N MET A 1 30.68 -8.01 -39.69
CA MET A 1 30.63 -8.35 -38.24
C MET A 1 31.27 -7.21 -37.44
N LEU A 2 30.68 -6.01 -37.45
CA LEU A 2 31.25 -4.78 -36.83
C LEU A 2 30.14 -3.76 -36.50
N ILE A 3 29.04 -4.21 -35.89
CA ILE A 3 27.93 -3.29 -35.51
C ILE A 3 27.54 -3.38 -34.02
N LEU A 4 28.12 -4.29 -33.22
CA LEU A 4 27.59 -4.55 -31.87
C LEU A 4 28.31 -3.85 -30.70
N MET A 5 29.03 -2.74 -30.93
CA MET A 5 29.85 -2.17 -29.86
C MET A 5 29.89 -0.64 -29.91
N ARG A 6 28.73 0.02 -29.78
CA ARG A 6 28.76 1.49 -29.68
C ARG A 6 27.73 2.24 -28.84
N MET A 7 26.78 1.60 -28.15
CA MET A 7 25.85 2.38 -27.30
C MET A 7 25.74 1.73 -25.93
N ALA A 8 26.03 2.49 -24.87
CA ALA A 8 25.88 2.04 -23.47
C ALA A 8 24.46 1.51 -23.17
N SER A 9 23.46 1.93 -23.97
CA SER A 9 22.09 1.41 -23.93
C SER A 9 21.96 -0.05 -24.38
N ASP A 10 22.72 -0.51 -25.38
CA ASP A 10 22.60 -1.88 -25.89
C ASP A 10 23.18 -2.92 -24.93
N ILE A 11 24.29 -2.58 -24.25
CA ILE A 11 24.93 -3.46 -23.26
C ILE A 11 23.97 -3.72 -22.10
N ALA A 12 23.38 -2.66 -21.53
CA ALA A 12 22.41 -2.78 -20.44
C ALA A 12 21.15 -3.57 -20.87
N THR A 13 20.70 -3.36 -22.11
CA THR A 13 19.54 -4.08 -22.67
C THR A 13 19.87 -5.56 -22.86
N CYS A 14 21.05 -5.87 -23.40
CA CYS A 14 21.54 -7.24 -23.55
C CYS A 14 21.60 -7.93 -22.17
N MET A 15 22.25 -7.32 -21.18
CA MET A 15 22.34 -7.85 -19.81
C MET A 15 20.96 -8.07 -19.18
N TYR A 16 19.99 -7.18 -19.42
CA TYR A 16 18.63 -7.33 -18.89
C TYR A 16 17.89 -8.54 -19.50
N TYR A 17 18.03 -8.77 -20.80
CA TYR A 17 17.34 -9.86 -21.49
C TYR A 17 18.05 -11.20 -21.33
N THR A 18 19.38 -11.24 -21.42
CA THR A 18 20.16 -12.47 -21.34
C THR A 18 20.50 -12.85 -19.90
N GLY A 19 20.57 -11.90 -18.98
CA GLY A 19 21.07 -12.13 -17.62
C GLY A 19 22.57 -12.43 -17.58
N LEU A 20 23.30 -12.18 -18.66
CA LEU A 20 24.75 -12.41 -18.77
C LEU A 20 25.46 -11.09 -19.03
N ASP A 21 26.61 -10.89 -18.37
CA ASP A 21 27.52 -9.80 -18.73
C ASP A 21 28.19 -10.12 -20.07
N PRO A 22 28.03 -9.28 -21.11
CA PRO A 22 28.57 -9.56 -22.44
C PRO A 22 30.10 -9.60 -22.50
N PHE A 23 30.79 -9.06 -21.49
CA PHE A 23 32.26 -9.06 -21.45
C PHE A 23 32.83 -10.27 -20.71
N THR A 24 32.20 -10.67 -19.62
CA THR A 24 32.71 -11.74 -18.74
C THR A 24 31.99 -13.07 -18.93
N GLY A 25 30.82 -13.07 -19.58
CA GLY A 25 29.96 -14.24 -19.73
C GLY A 25 29.37 -14.76 -18.41
N GLN A 26 29.52 -14.01 -17.32
CA GLN A 26 29.00 -14.41 -16.01
C GLN A 26 27.53 -14.03 -15.85
N GLU A 27 26.81 -14.82 -15.05
CA GLU A 27 25.43 -14.54 -14.70
C GLU A 27 25.33 -13.29 -13.82
N VAL A 28 24.53 -12.34 -14.27
CA VAL A 28 24.23 -11.10 -13.55
C VAL A 28 22.81 -11.20 -13.01
N TYR A 29 22.67 -11.07 -11.69
CA TYR A 29 21.35 -11.03 -11.07
C TYR A 29 20.62 -9.75 -11.48
N VAL A 30 19.58 -9.91 -12.30
CA VAL A 30 18.66 -8.82 -12.68
C VAL A 30 17.35 -9.01 -11.95
N ALA A 31 16.95 -8.01 -11.16
CA ALA A 31 15.67 -7.99 -10.46
C ALA A 31 14.49 -7.88 -11.45
N ARG A 32 13.99 -9.02 -11.94
CA ARG A 32 12.87 -9.07 -12.91
C ARG A 32 11.52 -8.82 -12.22
N HIS A 33 11.38 -9.18 -10.95
CA HIS A 33 10.12 -9.05 -10.23
C HIS A 33 9.81 -7.59 -9.89
N LEU A 34 8.54 -7.21 -10.07
CA LEU A 34 8.04 -5.87 -9.80
C LEU A 34 8.24 -5.48 -8.32
N ARG A 35 8.16 -6.47 -7.42
CA ARG A 35 8.38 -6.30 -5.98
C ARG A 35 9.81 -5.86 -5.68
N ASP A 36 10.80 -6.50 -6.28
CA ASP A 36 12.21 -6.25 -6.00
C ASP A 36 12.63 -4.87 -6.51
N ARG A 37 12.17 -4.50 -7.71
CA ARG A 37 12.36 -3.14 -8.25
C ARG A 37 11.73 -2.07 -7.34
N LYS A 38 10.55 -2.35 -6.77
CA LYS A 38 9.90 -1.44 -5.83
C LYS A 38 10.70 -1.28 -4.53
N LEU A 39 11.25 -2.37 -3.99
CA LEU A 39 12.09 -2.34 -2.79
C LEU A 39 13.41 -1.59 -3.05
N GLN A 40 14.07 -1.86 -4.18
CA GLN A 40 15.26 -1.13 -4.61
C GLN A 40 14.97 0.38 -4.73
N ARG A 41 13.86 0.73 -5.38
CA ARG A 41 13.42 2.13 -5.50
C ARG A 41 13.10 2.76 -4.15
N ALA A 42 12.49 2.02 -3.24
CA ALA A 42 12.18 2.47 -1.89
C ALA A 42 13.45 2.77 -1.09
N LEU A 43 14.46 1.90 -1.17
CA LEU A 43 15.76 2.12 -0.51
C LEU A 43 16.47 3.38 -1.01
N LEU A 44 16.44 3.65 -2.32
CA LEU A 44 16.99 4.89 -2.90
C LEU A 44 16.24 6.15 -2.44
N GLN A 45 14.98 6.01 -2.04
CA GLN A 45 14.12 7.12 -1.62
C GLN A 45 13.73 6.98 -0.15
N PHE A 46 14.67 6.59 0.71
CA PHE A 46 14.41 6.31 2.12
C PHE A 46 13.90 7.53 2.91
N PHE A 47 14.33 8.73 2.52
CA PHE A 47 13.93 10.00 3.15
C PHE A 47 12.45 10.34 2.92
N LYS A 48 11.79 9.72 1.94
CA LYS A 48 10.36 9.96 1.71
C LYS A 48 9.53 9.17 2.75
N PRO A 49 8.66 9.84 3.52
CA PRO A 49 7.87 9.16 4.55
C PRO A 49 6.91 8.13 3.95
N GLU A 50 6.42 8.34 2.73
CA GLU A 50 5.54 7.41 2.01
C GLU A 50 6.17 6.02 1.83
N ASN A 51 7.50 5.97 1.66
CA ASN A 51 8.25 4.74 1.42
C ASN A 51 8.66 4.03 2.70
N TYR A 52 8.46 4.62 3.88
CA TYR A 52 8.92 4.12 5.17
C TYR A 52 8.60 2.62 5.37
N PHE A 53 7.38 2.19 5.05
CA PHE A 53 6.97 0.78 5.22
C PHE A 53 7.68 -0.18 4.27
N GLU A 54 7.98 0.25 3.04
CA GLU A 54 8.69 -0.59 2.07
C GLU A 54 10.18 -0.65 2.39
N VAL A 55 10.77 0.48 2.81
CA VAL A 55 12.16 0.54 3.29
C VAL A 55 12.35 -0.34 4.51
N ARG A 56 11.45 -0.25 5.49
CA ARG A 56 11.48 -1.10 6.69
C ARG A 56 11.43 -2.57 6.31
N LYS A 57 10.52 -2.99 5.42
CA LYS A 57 10.46 -4.38 4.94
C LYS A 57 11.74 -4.80 4.22
N ALA A 58 12.32 -3.93 3.38
CA ALA A 58 13.57 -4.21 2.68
C ALA A 58 14.73 -4.42 3.66
N LEU A 59 14.85 -3.59 4.69
CA LEU A 59 15.88 -3.71 5.73
C LEU A 59 15.71 -4.99 6.56
N LEU A 60 14.48 -5.35 6.92
CA LEU A 60 14.18 -6.62 7.59
C LEU A 60 14.56 -7.82 6.71
N ALA A 61 14.22 -7.78 5.42
CA ALA A 61 14.57 -8.84 4.47
C ALA A 61 16.08 -8.96 4.24
N ALA A 62 16.81 -7.84 4.31
CA ALA A 62 18.27 -7.80 4.22
C ALA A 62 18.99 -8.13 5.55
N GLY A 63 18.25 -8.39 6.63
CA GLY A 63 18.81 -8.64 7.97
C GLY A 63 19.48 -7.43 8.61
N ARG A 64 19.34 -6.21 8.06
CA ARG A 64 19.98 -4.98 8.57
C ARG A 64 19.06 -4.23 9.53
N HIS A 65 18.71 -4.89 10.62
CA HIS A 65 17.89 -4.31 11.69
C HIS A 65 18.56 -3.15 12.40
N ASP A 66 19.90 -3.14 12.43
CA ASP A 66 20.71 -2.12 13.10
C ASP A 66 20.49 -0.72 12.54
N LEU A 67 20.03 -0.62 11.29
CA LEU A 67 19.72 0.65 10.63
C LEU A 67 18.31 1.19 10.95
N ILE A 68 17.60 0.56 11.88
CA ILE A 68 16.25 0.93 12.32
C ILE A 68 16.33 1.38 13.78
N GLY A 69 16.29 2.68 14.04
CA GLY A 69 16.59 3.17 15.39
C GLY A 69 16.41 4.68 15.58
N PRO A 70 16.57 5.18 16.81
CA PRO A 70 16.64 6.61 17.11
C PRO A 70 18.05 7.21 16.91
N GLY A 71 19.06 6.37 16.63
CA GLY A 71 20.45 6.79 16.50
C GLY A 71 20.75 7.56 15.20
N CYS A 72 21.86 8.30 15.19
CA CYS A 72 22.34 9.01 14.00
C CYS A 72 22.73 8.08 12.84
N ASP A 73 23.10 6.84 13.16
CA ASP A 73 23.50 5.84 12.17
C ASP A 73 22.30 5.05 11.60
N ALA A 74 21.09 5.33 12.08
CA ALA A 74 19.87 4.69 11.59
C ALA A 74 19.37 5.38 10.31
N LEU A 75 19.05 4.58 9.29
CA LEU A 75 18.43 5.08 8.05
C LEU A 75 16.97 5.48 8.27
N ILE A 76 16.26 4.76 9.15
CA ILE A 76 14.86 5.01 9.45
C ILE A 76 14.62 4.97 10.97
N SER A 77 13.67 5.79 11.44
CA SER A 77 13.22 5.75 12.83
C SER A 77 12.53 4.41 13.15
N SER A 78 12.59 3.97 14.42
CA SER A 78 11.87 2.79 14.89
C SER A 78 10.34 2.94 14.76
N GLN A 79 9.82 4.16 14.85
CA GLN A 79 8.39 4.46 14.71
C GLN A 79 8.10 5.12 13.36
N PRO A 80 6.98 4.78 12.71
CA PRO A 80 6.58 5.45 11.47
C PRO A 80 6.24 6.92 11.75
N PRO A 81 6.73 7.87 10.93
CA PRO A 81 6.31 9.26 11.06
C PRO A 81 4.82 9.41 10.71
N GLN A 82 4.15 10.40 11.29
CA GLN A 82 2.72 10.65 11.05
C GLN A 82 2.40 10.81 9.56
N ALA A 83 3.29 11.44 8.79
CA ALA A 83 3.15 11.57 7.34
C ALA A 83 3.13 10.21 6.61
N ALA A 84 3.90 9.22 7.07
CA ALA A 84 3.88 7.87 6.49
C ALA A 84 2.54 7.17 6.74
N LEU A 85 2.01 7.33 7.96
CA LEU A 85 0.69 6.79 8.32
C LEU A 85 -0.41 7.42 7.49
N GLN A 86 -0.40 8.75 7.36
CA GLN A 86 -1.36 9.49 6.53
C GLN A 86 -1.27 9.08 5.06
N ALA A 87 -0.06 8.97 4.48
CA ALA A 87 0.12 8.52 3.10
C ALA A 87 -0.40 7.10 2.88
N ARG A 88 -0.16 6.19 3.83
CA ARG A 88 -0.69 4.82 3.79
C ARG A 88 -2.22 4.80 3.88
N MET A 89 -2.81 5.63 4.75
CA MET A 89 -4.26 5.79 4.86
C MET A 89 -4.87 6.37 3.60
N ALA A 90 -4.25 7.42 3.02
CA ALA A 90 -4.70 8.03 1.78
C ALA A 90 -4.67 7.04 0.62
N LYS A 91 -3.59 6.26 0.50
CA LYS A 91 -3.48 5.19 -0.50
C LYS A 91 -4.56 4.12 -0.31
N ALA A 92 -4.75 3.62 0.91
CA ALA A 92 -5.79 2.64 1.20
C ALA A 92 -7.20 3.20 0.88
N ARG A 93 -7.45 4.47 1.20
CA ARG A 93 -8.70 5.15 0.87
C ARG A 93 -8.88 5.31 -0.64
N SER A 94 -7.83 5.64 -1.38
CA SER A 94 -7.90 5.71 -2.85
C SER A 94 -8.14 4.34 -3.48
N GLU A 95 -7.55 3.27 -2.93
CA GLU A 95 -7.78 1.90 -3.40
C GLU A 95 -9.24 1.48 -3.16
N LEU A 96 -9.80 1.85 -2.00
CA LEU A 96 -11.22 1.65 -1.69
C LEU A 96 -12.16 2.50 -2.55
N THR A 97 -11.74 3.68 -2.98
CA THR A 97 -12.55 4.60 -3.79
C THR A 97 -12.46 4.26 -5.29
N GLY A 98 -11.32 3.74 -5.73
CA GLY A 98 -11.04 3.35 -7.12
C GLY A 98 -11.54 1.95 -7.50
N GLY A 99 -11.96 1.15 -6.52
CA GLY A 99 -12.65 -0.12 -6.73
C GLY A 99 -14.15 0.02 -6.54
N GLN A 100 -14.91 -0.38 -7.56
CA GLN A 100 -16.36 -0.58 -7.49
C GLN A 100 -16.78 -1.21 -6.16
N TYR A 101 -17.55 -0.45 -5.37
CA TYR A 101 -18.57 -0.88 -4.42
C TYR A 101 -18.64 -2.41 -4.10
N VAL A 102 -17.70 -2.96 -3.33
CA VAL A 102 -17.78 -4.36 -2.87
C VAL A 102 -18.48 -4.43 -1.50
N HIS A 103 -19.71 -3.92 -1.40
CA HIS A 103 -20.67 -4.33 -0.37
C HIS A 103 -22.11 -4.26 -0.89
N THR A 104 -22.46 -5.20 -1.78
CA THR A 104 -23.72 -5.94 -1.59
C THR A 104 -23.46 -7.41 -1.88
N ILE A 105 -22.75 -8.09 -0.99
CA ILE A 105 -22.98 -9.53 -0.86
C ILE A 105 -24.38 -9.63 -0.27
N ALA A 106 -25.37 -9.86 -1.13
CA ALA A 106 -26.68 -10.29 -0.68
C ALA A 106 -26.47 -11.60 0.08
N LYS A 107 -26.69 -11.59 1.40
CA LYS A 107 -26.97 -12.83 2.11
C LYS A 107 -28.17 -13.46 1.40
N PRO A 108 -28.12 -14.71 0.91
CA PRO A 108 -29.33 -15.39 0.48
C PRO A 108 -30.21 -15.54 1.72
N GLY A 109 -31.21 -14.66 1.89
CA GLY A 109 -32.15 -14.72 3.01
C GLY A 109 -32.68 -13.41 3.61
N THR A 110 -32.38 -12.21 3.12
CA THR A 110 -32.97 -10.97 3.69
C THR A 110 -33.69 -10.12 2.63
N LYS A 111 -35.00 -9.97 2.81
CA LYS A 111 -35.90 -9.14 2.00
C LYS A 111 -35.47 -7.67 2.06
N THR A 112 -35.32 -7.05 0.91
CA THR A 112 -34.90 -5.67 0.64
C THR A 112 -35.79 -4.62 1.34
N PRO A 113 -35.23 -3.49 1.83
CA PRO A 113 -35.99 -2.25 1.90
C PRO A 113 -35.55 -1.28 0.79
N ARG A 114 -36.58 -0.76 0.10
CA ARG A 114 -36.53 0.16 -1.03
C ARG A 114 -36.40 1.60 -0.51
N ALA A 115 -35.47 2.35 -1.10
CA ALA A 115 -35.32 3.81 -1.19
C ALA A 115 -35.44 4.70 0.07
N THR A 116 -34.44 5.56 0.29
CA THR A 116 -34.62 6.99 0.67
C THR A 116 -33.25 7.68 0.59
N ALA A 117 -32.98 8.50 -0.42
CA ALA A 117 -33.33 9.93 -0.51
C ALA A 117 -32.83 10.71 0.71
N LEU A 118 -32.02 11.73 0.41
CA LEU A 118 -31.50 12.75 1.31
C LEU A 118 -32.48 13.15 2.42
N GLN A 119 -31.89 13.49 3.57
CA GLN A 119 -32.35 14.57 4.47
C GLN A 119 -33.63 14.27 5.26
N ARG A 120 -33.55 13.68 6.47
CA ARG A 120 -34.75 13.48 7.29
C ARG A 120 -34.48 13.67 8.80
N GLY A 121 -35.20 14.65 9.36
CA GLY A 121 -35.07 15.19 10.70
C GLY A 121 -35.56 14.29 11.86
N PRO A 122 -35.97 14.88 12.99
CA PRO A 122 -36.05 14.19 14.27
C PRO A 122 -37.15 13.12 14.26
N GLY A 123 -36.77 11.86 14.46
CA GLY A 123 -37.65 10.71 14.34
C GLY A 123 -38.71 10.65 15.44
N SER A 124 -39.90 11.18 15.15
CA SER A 124 -41.16 10.76 15.78
C SER A 124 -41.49 9.36 15.29
N GLY A 125 -41.30 8.36 16.14
CA GLY A 125 -41.67 6.98 15.85
C GLY A 125 -42.11 6.29 17.13
N TYR A 126 -43.34 5.76 17.13
CA TYR A 126 -43.86 4.95 18.22
C TYR A 126 -43.07 3.64 18.30
N ARG A 127 -42.23 3.50 19.35
CA ARG A 127 -41.45 2.30 19.64
C ARG A 127 -42.01 1.66 20.90
N PRO A 128 -43.06 0.82 20.80
CA PRO A 128 -43.64 0.17 21.97
C PRO A 128 -42.55 -0.71 22.61
N HIS A 129 -42.43 -0.63 23.94
CA HIS A 129 -41.45 -1.37 24.76
C HIS A 129 -40.01 -0.80 24.84
N ARG A 130 -39.76 0.48 24.53
CA ARG A 130 -38.52 1.13 24.97
C ARG A 130 -38.54 1.24 26.50
N LYS A 131 -37.55 0.63 27.18
CA LYS A 131 -37.42 0.59 28.66
C LYS A 131 -37.42 1.98 29.34
N THR A 132 -37.22 3.06 28.59
CA THR A 132 -37.25 4.45 29.09
C THR A 132 -38.62 5.13 28.99
N ALA A 133 -39.64 4.47 28.44
CA ALA A 133 -40.98 5.05 28.31
C ALA A 133 -41.76 4.90 29.63
N ARG A 134 -41.59 5.83 30.57
CA ARG A 134 -42.49 5.96 31.73
C ARG A 134 -43.87 6.41 31.25
N ARG A 135 -44.92 5.66 31.55
CA ARG A 135 -46.31 6.10 31.36
C ARG A 135 -46.63 7.16 32.41
N ARG A 136 -47.11 8.34 31.98
CA ARG A 136 -47.62 9.37 32.91
C ARG A 136 -48.99 8.92 33.43
N PRO A 137 -49.27 9.03 34.74
CA PRO A 137 -50.62 8.78 35.27
C PRO A 137 -51.57 9.91 34.88
N HIS A 138 -52.86 9.58 34.79
CA HIS A 138 -53.97 10.52 34.59
C HIS A 138 -54.38 11.19 35.91
#